data_AF-A0A933Y2C3-F1
#
_entry.id   AF-A0A933Y2C3-F1
#
_cell.length_a   1.000
_cell.length_b   1.000
_cell.length_c   1.000
_cell.angle_alpha   90.00
_cell.angle_beta   90.00
_cell.angle_gamma   90.00
#
_symmetry.space_group_name_H-M   'P 1'
#
loop_
_entity.id
_entity.type
_entity.pdbx_description
1 polymer ?
#
loop_
_entity_poly.entity_id
_entity_poly.type
_entity_poly.pdbx_seq_one_letter_code
_entity_poly.pdbx_strand_id
1 'polypeptide(L)'
;MSRSKRPSFARAVVLALCVSSLACGGGGSGATSSSSPPDAPSTPIVAAGDGANSITWQAVAGATSHALYWSTTTPVDVASAASVVLTASPHVHSGLVNGTEYFYVLTASNAQGESSPSSEAHATPSASASLYDPSWATVSSLTTRTLNHDAGLTAVQNGAALKAAILALQPGERLEVGAGTYSVNSYFGLDLQGTAQAPIFVVAKAGETPILTRPDANQNALNVGVSMTTRFVCLRGFEITGGSAGVRLYSVQDFWLDRCHVHHTNEAGVTANTADTARLHLTRNEVDHTLGTGEGFYLGANNAQWVMRDSVIALNHVHDTAGTQGDGIEIKQGSFGNWVAENVVHDCNYPCILLYGTGGYAFNLVERNVCWNSGDNVMQVQGEAIVRNNFLMHGANAFGSHDHQGQVRDLEFVHNTLVNVGRGAQLSNWSGRPGLVFANNVVYSQNSQSLSFGGGSSGVTLSGNVVVGAVSGASSGWIVGNGLADFTAVSWDASQQDATPSPTSALLASGDPTWAVLDDLTGAARAGSLEAGCYDAP
;
A
#
# COMPACT_ATOMS: atom_id res chain seq x y z
N MET A 1 -26.26 -21.75 16.21
CA MET A 1 -27.20 -20.61 16.34
C MET A 1 -26.57 -19.57 17.27
N SER A 2 -26.65 -18.29 16.89
CA SER A 2 -26.10 -17.08 17.54
C SER A 2 -24.96 -16.44 16.72
N ARG A 3 -25.36 -15.70 15.68
CA ARG A 3 -24.52 -14.72 14.96
C ARG A 3 -24.49 -13.44 15.77
N SER A 4 -23.31 -12.96 16.17
CA SER A 4 -23.17 -11.65 16.80
C SER A 4 -23.39 -10.56 15.75
N LYS A 5 -24.28 -9.62 16.08
CA LYS A 5 -24.57 -8.43 15.26
C LYS A 5 -23.47 -7.40 15.52
N ARG A 6 -22.83 -6.92 14.45
CA ARG A 6 -21.98 -5.72 14.47
C ARG A 6 -22.88 -4.46 14.51
N PRO A 7 -22.48 -3.38 15.22
CA PRO A 7 -23.28 -2.17 15.31
C PRO A 7 -23.10 -1.31 14.04
N SER A 8 -24.22 -0.82 13.49
CA SER A 8 -24.27 0.15 12.40
C SER A 8 -24.13 1.56 12.95
N PHE A 9 -23.07 2.28 12.56
CA PHE A 9 -22.98 3.73 12.74
C PHE A 9 -23.62 4.44 11.54
N ALA A 10 -24.86 4.90 11.70
CA ALA A 10 -25.51 5.80 10.75
C ALA A 10 -25.01 7.24 11.03
N ARG A 11 -24.24 7.82 10.11
CA ARG A 11 -23.95 9.27 10.10
C ARG A 11 -25.09 9.96 9.33
N ALA A 12 -25.88 10.75 10.04
CA ALA A 12 -26.89 11.62 9.44
C ALA A 12 -26.19 12.83 8.81
N VAL A 13 -26.34 13.01 7.49
CA VAL A 13 -25.98 14.23 6.78
C VAL A 13 -27.22 15.13 6.80
N VAL A 14 -27.12 16.28 7.47
CA VAL A 14 -28.14 17.34 7.44
C VAL A 14 -27.86 18.21 6.23
N LEU A 15 -28.68 18.05 5.18
CA LEU A 15 -28.67 18.91 4.00
C LEU A 15 -29.65 20.08 4.24
N ALA A 16 -29.12 21.26 4.56
CA ALA A 16 -29.92 22.48 4.66
C ALA A 16 -30.08 23.11 3.26
N LEU A 17 -31.24 22.90 2.63
CA LEU A 17 -31.68 23.69 1.48
C LEU A 17 -32.19 25.06 1.98
N CYS A 18 -31.47 26.13 1.67
CA CYS A 18 -32.01 27.49 1.71
C CYS A 18 -32.51 27.86 0.30
N VAL A 19 -33.84 27.90 0.15
CA VAL A 19 -34.52 28.49 -1.01
C VAL A 19 -34.75 29.97 -0.71
N SER A 20 -34.18 30.86 -1.52
CA SER A 20 -34.64 32.25 -1.63
C SER A 20 -34.87 32.59 -3.10
N SER A 21 -36.08 33.05 -3.38
CA SER A 21 -36.56 33.53 -4.67
C SER A 21 -36.44 35.06 -4.72
N LEU A 22 -36.08 35.61 -5.89
CA LEU A 22 -36.82 36.70 -6.58
C LEU A 22 -36.12 37.16 -7.88
N ALA A 23 -36.87 36.99 -8.96
CA ALA A 23 -37.14 37.89 -10.10
C ALA A 23 -36.04 38.35 -11.07
N CYS A 24 -36.48 38.38 -12.33
CA CYS A 24 -35.76 38.66 -13.59
C CYS A 24 -35.51 40.15 -13.86
N GLY A 25 -34.50 40.43 -14.69
CA GLY A 25 -34.36 41.66 -15.47
C GLY A 25 -33.13 41.61 -16.37
N GLY A 26 -33.33 41.48 -17.69
CA GLY A 26 -32.25 41.48 -18.68
C GLY A 26 -31.80 42.88 -19.11
N GLY A 27 -30.60 42.96 -19.69
CA GLY A 27 -30.05 44.16 -20.33
C GLY A 27 -28.54 44.02 -20.52
N GLY A 28 -28.06 44.17 -21.76
CA GLY A 28 -26.74 43.73 -22.19
C GLY A 28 -25.56 44.68 -21.94
N SER A 29 -24.39 44.10 -22.22
CA SER A 29 -23.12 44.71 -22.65
C SER A 29 -22.56 45.88 -21.84
N GLY A 30 -21.65 45.52 -20.93
CA GLY A 30 -20.60 46.39 -20.43
C GLY A 30 -19.62 45.54 -19.64
N ALA A 31 -18.60 44.99 -20.30
CA ALA A 31 -17.45 44.42 -19.61
C ALA A 31 -16.76 45.57 -18.84
N THR A 32 -17.16 45.79 -17.59
CA THR A 32 -16.41 46.58 -16.65
C THR A 32 -15.15 45.78 -16.35
N SER A 33 -14.03 46.13 -16.99
CA SER A 33 -12.71 45.78 -16.47
C SER A 33 -12.66 46.27 -15.02
N SER A 34 -12.58 45.36 -14.05
CA SER A 34 -12.39 45.69 -12.65
C SER A 34 -11.17 46.61 -12.54
N SER A 35 -11.34 47.84 -12.07
CA SER A 35 -10.27 48.83 -11.96
C SER A 35 -9.51 48.75 -10.63
N SER A 36 -9.63 47.64 -9.90
CA SER A 36 -8.99 47.41 -8.61
C SER A 36 -8.56 45.95 -8.47
N PRO A 37 -7.57 45.66 -7.59
CA PRO A 37 -7.31 44.31 -7.12
C PRO A 37 -8.58 43.63 -6.58
N PRO A 38 -8.64 42.29 -6.52
CA PRO A 38 -9.76 41.57 -5.92
C PRO A 38 -9.93 41.90 -4.43
N ASP A 39 -11.07 41.52 -3.85
CA ASP A 39 -11.24 41.55 -2.40
C ASP A 39 -10.31 40.53 -1.70
N ALA A 40 -10.07 40.74 -0.40
CA ALA A 40 -9.36 39.75 0.42
C ALA A 40 -10.15 38.43 0.44
N PRO A 41 -9.50 37.26 0.27
CA PRO A 41 -10.18 35.99 0.44
C PRO A 41 -10.76 35.82 1.85
N SER A 42 -11.82 35.03 1.98
CA SER A 42 -12.25 34.50 3.28
C SER A 42 -11.16 33.62 3.89
N THR A 43 -11.18 33.44 5.22
CA THR A 43 -10.28 32.49 5.91
C THR A 43 -10.32 31.12 5.22
N PRO A 44 -9.18 30.57 4.77
CA PRO A 44 -9.16 29.25 4.17
C PRO A 44 -9.47 28.17 5.23
N ILE A 45 -10.09 27.07 4.79
CA ILE A 45 -10.28 25.89 5.62
C ILE A 45 -9.02 25.04 5.46
N VAL A 46 -8.34 24.74 6.57
CA VAL A 46 -7.13 23.91 6.58
C VAL A 46 -7.43 22.62 7.33
N ALA A 47 -7.32 21.49 6.64
CA ALA A 47 -7.47 20.16 7.21
C ALA A 47 -6.11 19.47 7.33
N ALA A 48 -5.76 18.98 8.52
CA ALA A 48 -4.53 18.23 8.76
C ALA A 48 -4.55 16.85 8.09
N GLY A 49 -3.42 16.44 7.52
CA GLY A 49 -3.14 15.09 7.03
C GLY A 49 -1.80 14.55 7.55
N ASP A 50 -1.37 13.39 7.05
CA ASP A 50 -0.04 12.82 7.36
C ASP A 50 1.04 13.48 6.49
N GLY A 51 1.91 14.26 7.11
CA GLY A 51 2.99 14.99 6.42
C GLY A 51 2.48 16.04 5.43
N ALA A 52 1.21 16.44 5.53
CA ALA A 52 0.58 17.39 4.63
C ALA A 52 -0.62 18.08 5.28
N ASN A 53 -1.01 19.23 4.76
CA ASN A 53 -2.29 19.88 5.05
C ASN A 53 -3.06 20.11 3.75
N SER A 54 -4.38 19.93 3.75
CA SER A 54 -5.25 20.29 2.64
C SER A 54 -5.92 21.64 2.91
N ILE A 55 -5.68 22.60 2.01
CA ILE A 55 -6.18 23.97 2.09
C ILE A 55 -7.30 24.12 1.06
N THR A 56 -8.49 24.48 1.53
CA THR A 56 -9.66 24.75 0.69
C THR A 56 -10.10 26.19 0.87
N TRP A 57 -10.34 26.89 -0.24
CA TRP A 57 -10.88 28.26 -0.22
C TRP A 57 -11.96 28.45 -1.27
N GLN A 58 -12.77 29.50 -1.08
CA GLN A 58 -13.78 29.95 -2.03
C GLN A 58 -13.15 30.88 -3.07
N ALA A 59 -13.58 30.78 -4.33
CA ALA A 59 -13.12 31.67 -5.39
C ALA A 59 -13.53 33.13 -5.12
N VAL A 60 -12.59 34.06 -5.25
CA VAL A 60 -12.85 35.50 -5.14
C VAL A 60 -13.27 36.05 -6.51
N ALA A 61 -14.37 36.81 -6.56
CA ALA A 61 -14.85 37.41 -7.80
C ALA A 61 -13.80 38.34 -8.41
N GLY A 62 -13.54 38.18 -9.72
CA GLY A 62 -12.54 38.96 -10.43
C GLY A 62 -11.08 38.56 -10.19
N ALA A 63 -10.82 37.50 -9.41
CA ALA A 63 -9.49 36.92 -9.26
C ALA A 63 -9.19 35.93 -10.40
N THR A 64 -7.94 35.94 -10.88
CA THR A 64 -7.41 34.97 -11.86
C THR A 64 -6.52 33.91 -11.21
N SER A 65 -5.99 34.19 -10.02
CA SER A 65 -5.18 33.28 -9.23
C SER A 65 -5.23 33.67 -7.74
N HIS A 66 -4.70 32.80 -6.90
CA HIS A 66 -4.49 33.04 -5.47
C HIS A 66 -3.02 32.79 -5.13
N ALA A 67 -2.50 33.44 -4.09
CA ALA A 67 -1.21 33.05 -3.50
C ALA A 67 -1.44 32.57 -2.07
N LEU A 68 -0.99 31.35 -1.78
CA LEU A 68 -0.99 30.76 -0.45
C LEU A 68 0.36 31.04 0.19
N TYR A 69 0.35 31.64 1.37
CA TYR A 69 1.54 31.91 2.17
C TYR A 69 1.47 31.06 3.44
N TRP A 70 2.62 30.56 3.90
CA TRP A 70 2.68 29.78 5.14
C TRP A 70 3.93 30.04 5.97
N SER A 71 3.80 29.80 7.27
CA SER A 71 4.88 29.85 8.25
C SER A 71 4.62 28.88 9.40
N THR A 72 5.68 28.53 10.14
CA THR A 72 5.56 27.81 11.43
C THR A 72 5.48 28.77 12.62
N THR A 73 5.41 30.08 12.37
CA THR A 73 5.22 31.13 13.38
C THR A 73 4.07 32.04 12.99
N THR A 74 3.25 32.42 13.96
CA THR A 74 2.16 33.40 13.80
C THR A 74 2.58 34.80 14.29
N PRO A 75 2.17 35.89 13.62
CA PRO A 75 1.38 35.92 12.38
C PRO A 75 2.22 35.63 11.13
N VAL A 76 1.59 35.09 10.08
CA VAL A 76 2.21 34.92 8.76
C VAL A 76 2.47 36.30 8.12
N ASP A 77 3.74 36.63 7.93
CA ASP A 77 4.17 37.83 7.20
C ASP A 77 4.33 37.52 5.70
N VAL A 78 3.40 38.01 4.88
CA VAL A 78 3.40 37.79 3.42
C VAL A 78 4.65 38.34 2.71
N ALA A 79 5.40 39.25 3.33
CA ALA A 79 6.63 39.77 2.75
C ALA A 79 7.81 38.79 2.85
N SER A 80 7.76 37.83 3.79
CA SER A 80 8.87 36.93 4.10
C SER A 80 8.51 35.45 4.13
N ALA A 81 7.21 35.12 4.20
CA ALA A 81 6.71 33.76 4.20
C ALA A 81 6.98 33.01 2.89
N ALA A 82 7.12 31.68 2.99
CA ALA A 82 7.10 30.82 1.82
C ALA A 82 5.72 30.89 1.16
N SER A 83 5.67 30.83 -0.17
CA SER A 83 4.42 30.97 -0.91
C SER A 83 4.36 30.15 -2.19
N VAL A 84 3.12 29.93 -2.66
CA VAL A 84 2.82 29.27 -3.93
C VAL A 84 1.61 29.93 -4.60
N VAL A 85 1.66 30.10 -5.93
CA VAL A 85 0.54 30.62 -6.72
C VAL A 85 -0.34 29.47 -7.19
N LEU A 86 -1.65 29.60 -6.99
CA LEU A 86 -2.66 28.56 -7.17
C LEU A 86 -3.79 29.06 -8.08
N THR A 87 -4.23 28.23 -9.02
CA THR A 87 -5.34 28.52 -9.94
C THR A 87 -6.60 27.70 -9.63
N ALA A 88 -6.51 26.70 -8.75
CA ALA A 88 -7.61 25.83 -8.36
C ALA A 88 -7.58 25.50 -6.86
N SER A 89 -8.76 25.20 -6.31
CA SER A 89 -9.00 24.77 -4.93
C SER A 89 -9.64 23.37 -4.96
N PRO A 90 -9.28 22.45 -4.06
CA PRO A 90 -8.33 22.58 -2.94
C PRO A 90 -6.86 22.46 -3.37
N HIS A 91 -5.94 22.80 -2.47
CA HIS A 91 -4.50 22.57 -2.61
C HIS A 91 -3.96 21.73 -1.44
N VAL A 92 -3.13 20.73 -1.75
CA VAL A 92 -2.44 19.94 -0.73
C VAL A 92 -1.01 20.46 -0.58
N HIS A 93 -0.73 21.02 0.59
CA HIS A 93 0.63 21.41 0.98
C HIS A 93 1.32 20.21 1.66
N SER A 94 2.16 19.50 0.91
CA SER A 94 2.87 18.29 1.32
C SER A 94 4.29 18.56 1.85
N GLY A 95 4.94 17.54 2.41
CA GLY A 95 6.31 17.64 2.92
C GLY A 95 6.40 18.31 4.29
N LEU A 96 5.28 18.39 5.00
CA LEU A 96 5.20 18.99 6.32
C LEU A 96 5.65 18.03 7.41
N VAL A 97 6.12 18.58 8.53
CA VAL A 97 6.52 17.81 9.70
C VAL A 97 5.30 17.59 10.59
N ASN A 98 4.91 16.34 10.80
CA ASN A 98 3.84 16.01 11.75
C ASN A 98 4.15 16.53 13.15
N GLY A 99 3.12 17.06 13.81
CA GLY A 99 3.25 17.68 15.13
C GLY A 99 3.77 19.12 15.11
N THR A 100 4.21 19.64 13.95
CA THR A 100 4.53 21.07 13.77
C THR A 100 3.28 21.82 13.31
N GLU A 101 2.92 22.88 14.00
CA GLU A 101 1.79 23.72 13.60
C GLU A 101 2.19 24.62 12.44
N TYR A 102 1.36 24.67 11.40
CA TYR A 102 1.55 25.53 10.23
C TYR A 102 0.40 26.52 10.12
N PHE A 103 0.74 27.78 9.93
CA PHE A 103 -0.17 28.90 9.77
C PHE A 103 -0.23 29.31 8.29
N TYR A 104 -1.42 29.66 7.81
CA TYR A 104 -1.72 29.93 6.41
C TYR A 104 -2.53 31.20 6.25
N VAL A 105 -2.15 32.02 5.27
CA VAL A 105 -2.98 33.12 4.75
C VAL A 105 -3.05 33.02 3.23
N LEU A 106 -4.15 33.49 2.66
CA LEU A 106 -4.39 33.48 1.21
C LEU A 106 -4.64 34.90 0.70
N THR A 107 -4.06 35.24 -0.45
CA THR A 107 -4.41 36.46 -1.21
C THR A 107 -5.05 36.07 -2.54
N ALA A 108 -5.77 37.01 -3.15
CA ALA A 108 -6.33 36.87 -4.50
C ALA A 108 -5.67 37.87 -5.44
N SER A 109 -5.40 37.47 -6.68
CA SER A 109 -4.69 38.30 -7.66
C SER A 109 -5.42 38.38 -8.98
N ASN A 110 -5.33 39.55 -9.62
CA ASN A 110 -5.71 39.76 -11.03
C ASN A 110 -4.73 40.74 -11.71
N ALA A 111 -5.03 41.17 -12.93
CA ALA A 111 -4.17 42.10 -13.68
C ALA A 111 -3.96 43.48 -13.01
N GLN A 112 -4.80 43.86 -12.04
CA GLN A 112 -4.69 45.12 -11.31
C GLN A 112 -3.85 45.01 -10.03
N GLY A 113 -3.54 43.79 -9.58
CA GLY A 113 -2.71 43.55 -8.42
C GLY A 113 -3.23 42.45 -7.49
N GLU A 114 -2.50 42.26 -6.40
CA GLU A 114 -2.79 41.33 -5.32
C GLU A 114 -3.60 42.01 -4.21
N SER A 115 -4.54 41.28 -3.63
CA SER A 115 -5.40 41.75 -2.56
C SER A 115 -4.71 41.72 -1.19
N SER A 116 -5.37 42.25 -0.15
CA SER A 116 -4.93 42.04 1.23
C SER A 116 -5.10 40.56 1.63
N PRO A 117 -4.27 40.03 2.55
CA PRO A 117 -4.38 38.64 2.99
C PRO A 117 -5.68 38.36 3.73
N SER A 118 -6.16 37.12 3.63
CA SER A 118 -7.22 36.58 4.47
C SER A 118 -6.86 36.64 5.95
N SER A 119 -7.85 36.43 6.83
CA SER A 119 -7.54 36.02 8.20
C SER A 119 -6.75 34.70 8.18
N GLU A 120 -5.89 34.53 9.19
CA GLU A 120 -5.03 33.36 9.33
C GLU A 120 -5.82 32.10 9.73
N ALA A 121 -5.47 30.99 9.11
CA ALA A 121 -5.89 29.65 9.48
C ALA A 121 -4.66 28.82 9.87
N HIS A 122 -4.86 27.74 10.62
CA HIS A 122 -3.76 26.84 10.99
C HIS A 122 -4.22 25.40 11.03
N ALA A 123 -3.27 24.50 10.84
CA ALA A 123 -3.45 23.08 11.16
C ALA A 123 -2.09 22.45 11.47
N THR A 124 -2.11 21.46 12.35
CA THR A 124 -0.95 20.65 12.70
C THR A 124 -1.11 19.29 12.00
N PRO A 125 -0.34 19.01 10.93
CA PRO A 125 -0.28 17.68 10.32
C PRO A 125 -0.04 16.66 11.42
N SER A 126 -0.70 15.52 11.32
CA SER A 126 -0.53 14.44 12.26
C SER A 126 -0.54 13.14 11.49
N ALA A 127 0.25 12.18 11.97
CA ALA A 127 0.18 10.83 11.45
C ALA A 127 -1.24 10.33 11.68
N SER A 128 -2.05 10.31 10.62
CA SER A 128 -3.31 9.59 10.64
C SER A 128 -2.95 8.11 10.59
N ALA A 129 -3.46 7.33 11.53
CA ALA A 129 -3.26 5.89 11.50
C ALA A 129 -3.81 5.37 10.16
N SER A 130 -2.93 4.85 9.31
CA SER A 130 -3.34 4.11 8.14
C SER A 130 -4.13 2.89 8.58
N LEU A 131 -5.04 2.40 7.73
CA LEU A 131 -5.75 1.13 7.92
C LEU A 131 -4.79 -0.03 8.23
N TYR A 132 -3.56 0.06 7.72
CA TYR A 132 -2.52 -0.95 7.81
C TYR A 132 -1.52 -0.72 8.94
N ASP A 133 -1.62 0.40 9.66
CA ASP A 133 -0.72 0.69 10.77
C ASP A 133 -1.09 -0.15 12.00
N PRO A 134 -0.11 -0.50 12.85
CA PRO A 134 -0.40 -1.14 14.12
C PRO A 134 -1.25 -0.23 15.01
N SER A 135 -2.08 -0.83 15.87
CA SER A 135 -2.95 -0.08 16.80
C SER A 135 -2.20 0.85 17.77
N TRP A 136 -0.90 0.64 17.96
CA TRP A 136 -0.01 1.44 18.78
C TRP A 136 0.80 2.49 17.99
N ALA A 137 0.54 2.67 16.69
CA ALA A 137 1.28 3.56 15.81
C ALA A 137 1.30 5.03 16.24
N THR A 138 0.22 5.49 16.87
CA THR A 138 0.02 6.89 17.27
C THR A 138 0.40 7.13 18.74
N VAL A 139 0.94 6.14 19.43
CA VAL A 139 1.34 6.28 20.85
C VAL A 139 2.56 7.19 20.92
N SER A 140 2.42 8.30 21.65
CA SER A 140 3.50 9.27 21.83
C SER A 140 4.66 8.68 22.63
N SER A 141 5.88 9.01 22.22
CA SER A 141 7.09 8.62 22.95
C SER A 141 7.24 9.44 24.24
N LEU A 142 7.73 8.79 25.30
CA LEU A 142 8.01 9.43 26.60
C LEU A 142 9.29 10.27 26.56
N THR A 143 10.29 9.77 25.84
CA THR A 143 11.61 10.40 25.68
C THR A 143 12.09 10.22 24.25
N THR A 144 12.60 11.29 23.64
CA THR A 144 13.27 11.24 22.33
C THR A 144 14.76 11.49 22.50
N ARG A 145 15.56 10.62 21.88
CA ARG A 145 17.01 10.72 21.78
C ARG A 145 17.40 10.90 20.32
N THR A 146 18.52 11.57 20.08
CA THR A 146 19.03 11.79 18.73
C THR A 146 20.44 11.20 18.60
N LEU A 147 20.70 10.51 17.49
CA LEU A 147 22.02 10.08 17.08
C LEU A 147 22.33 10.63 15.69
N ASN A 148 23.34 11.49 15.59
CA ASN A 148 23.85 11.99 14.32
C ASN A 148 25.02 11.13 13.85
N HIS A 149 25.17 11.00 12.54
CA HIS A 149 26.40 10.48 11.95
C HIS A 149 27.57 11.42 12.26
N ASP A 150 28.67 10.88 12.77
CA ASP A 150 29.90 11.64 13.03
C ASP A 150 30.86 11.50 11.85
N ALA A 151 31.13 12.61 11.15
CA ALA A 151 32.04 12.63 10.01
C ALA A 151 33.52 12.38 10.37
N GLY A 152 33.88 12.49 11.66
CA GLY A 152 35.20 12.12 12.18
C GLY A 152 35.37 10.62 12.46
N LEU A 153 34.28 9.84 12.40
CA LEU A 153 34.28 8.39 12.62
C LEU A 153 34.17 7.63 11.30
N THR A 154 34.76 6.43 11.26
CA THR A 154 34.53 5.49 10.17
C THR A 154 33.08 4.99 10.19
N ALA A 155 32.56 4.50 9.05
CA ALA A 155 31.22 3.91 8.97
C ALA A 155 31.02 2.76 9.99
N VAL A 156 32.07 1.98 10.28
CA VAL A 156 32.01 0.90 11.28
C VAL A 156 31.88 1.45 12.70
N GLN A 157 32.59 2.53 13.03
CA GLN A 157 32.47 3.19 14.34
C GLN A 157 31.10 3.85 14.51
N ASN A 158 30.58 4.52 13.47
CA ASN A 158 29.20 5.01 13.47
C ASN A 158 28.20 3.86 13.64
N GLY A 159 28.37 2.74 12.94
CA GLY A 159 27.53 1.54 13.08
C GLY A 159 27.56 0.95 14.49
N ALA A 160 28.74 0.91 15.13
CA ALA A 160 28.87 0.49 16.52
C ALA A 160 28.12 1.42 17.48
N ALA A 161 28.18 2.74 17.26
CA ALA A 161 27.45 3.73 18.05
C ALA A 161 25.92 3.60 17.85
N LEU A 162 25.46 3.39 16.62
CA LEU A 162 24.04 3.14 16.31
C LEU A 162 23.53 1.88 17.02
N LYS A 163 24.25 0.77 16.88
CA LYS A 163 23.92 -0.48 17.56
C LYS A 163 23.82 -0.29 19.07
N ALA A 164 24.80 0.39 19.69
CA ALA A 164 24.78 0.65 21.13
C ALA A 164 23.59 1.54 21.55
N ALA A 165 23.27 2.57 20.75
CA ALA A 165 22.15 3.47 21.02
C ALA A 165 20.80 2.74 20.94
N ILE A 166 20.59 1.90 19.92
CA ILE A 166 19.37 1.10 19.75
C ILE A 166 19.20 0.13 20.93
N LEU A 167 20.26 -0.60 21.30
CA LEU A 167 20.18 -1.61 22.36
C LEU A 167 20.03 -1.03 23.77
N ALA A 168 20.25 0.27 23.94
CA ALA A 168 20.04 0.96 25.21
C ALA A 168 18.58 1.44 25.42
N LEU A 169 17.74 1.35 24.39
CA LEU A 169 16.37 1.88 24.44
C LEU A 169 15.49 1.12 25.44
N GLN A 170 14.67 1.87 26.15
CA GLN A 170 13.66 1.38 27.09
C GLN A 170 12.24 1.58 26.53
N PRO A 171 11.22 0.88 27.06
CA PRO A 171 9.82 1.09 26.65
C PRO A 171 9.43 2.57 26.64
N GLY A 172 8.80 3.01 25.55
CA GLY A 172 8.35 4.39 25.35
C GLY A 172 9.41 5.34 24.79
N GLU A 173 10.65 4.88 24.58
CA GLU A 173 11.70 5.71 24.01
C GLU A 173 11.69 5.73 22.47
N ARG A 174 12.10 6.87 21.93
CA ARG A 174 12.32 7.10 20.50
C ARG A 174 13.78 7.45 20.26
N LEU A 175 14.40 6.81 19.28
CA LEU A 175 15.71 7.17 18.74
C LEU A 175 15.54 7.72 17.32
N GLU A 176 15.92 8.97 17.12
CA GLU A 176 15.99 9.61 15.80
C GLU A 176 17.43 9.57 15.27
N VAL A 177 17.62 8.92 14.13
CA VAL A 177 18.92 8.69 13.52
C VAL A 177 19.08 9.58 12.30
N GLY A 178 20.17 10.35 12.27
CA GLY A 178 20.47 11.24 11.15
C GLY A 178 21.04 10.51 9.92
N ALA A 179 21.09 11.21 8.80
CA ALA A 179 21.64 10.70 7.55
C ALA A 179 23.12 10.35 7.68
N GLY A 180 23.53 9.29 7.00
CA GLY A 180 24.91 8.80 6.98
C GLY A 180 25.00 7.28 6.95
N THR A 181 26.21 6.76 6.79
CA THR A 181 26.45 5.32 6.68
C THR A 181 26.86 4.71 8.03
N TYR A 182 26.08 3.72 8.47
CA TYR A 182 26.24 2.98 9.71
C TYR A 182 26.52 1.52 9.38
N SER A 183 27.81 1.18 9.27
CA SER A 183 28.23 -0.17 8.89
C SER A 183 28.33 -1.10 10.11
N VAL A 184 27.61 -2.22 10.13
CA VAL A 184 27.63 -3.19 11.23
C VAL A 184 28.25 -4.50 10.77
N ASN A 185 29.56 -4.65 10.99
CA ASN A 185 30.33 -5.87 10.65
C ASN A 185 30.30 -6.97 11.73
N SER A 186 29.67 -6.70 12.88
CA SER A 186 29.45 -7.68 13.96
C SER A 186 28.03 -8.21 13.94
N TYR A 187 27.76 -9.29 14.70
CA TYR A 187 26.40 -9.77 14.87
C TYR A 187 25.49 -8.68 15.45
N PHE A 188 24.36 -8.38 14.81
CA PHE A 188 23.42 -7.35 15.27
C PHE A 188 22.04 -7.96 15.45
N GLY A 189 21.70 -8.28 16.70
CA GLY A 189 20.35 -8.65 17.11
C GLY A 189 19.65 -7.47 17.78
N LEU A 190 18.57 -6.99 17.17
CA LEU A 190 17.63 -6.05 17.77
C LEU A 190 16.68 -6.84 18.66
N ASP A 191 17.06 -6.92 19.93
CA ASP A 191 16.33 -7.64 20.98
C ASP A 191 15.71 -6.61 21.94
N LEU A 192 14.57 -6.03 21.55
CA LEU A 192 13.91 -4.91 22.25
C LEU A 192 12.47 -5.26 22.67
N GLN A 193 12.06 -4.81 23.86
CA GLN A 193 10.71 -5.02 24.39
C GLN A 193 10.06 -3.68 24.76
N GLY A 194 9.14 -3.21 23.94
CA GLY A 194 8.18 -2.17 24.30
C GLY A 194 6.88 -2.76 24.85
N THR A 195 5.87 -1.91 25.02
CA THR A 195 4.49 -2.31 25.31
C THR A 195 3.52 -1.56 24.39
N ALA A 196 2.25 -1.99 24.33
CA ALA A 196 1.24 -1.26 23.57
C ALA A 196 1.05 0.20 24.03
N GLN A 197 1.34 0.51 25.31
CA GLN A 197 1.25 1.86 25.88
C GLN A 197 2.58 2.62 25.85
N ALA A 198 3.70 1.91 25.63
CA ALA A 198 5.04 2.46 25.59
C ALA A 198 5.88 1.70 24.53
N PRO A 199 5.53 1.82 23.24
CA PRO A 199 6.30 1.21 22.16
C PRO A 199 7.66 1.89 22.02
N ILE A 200 8.61 1.20 21.39
CA ILE A 200 9.94 1.73 21.10
C ILE A 200 10.00 2.11 19.62
N PHE A 201 10.48 3.31 19.32
CA PHE A 201 10.62 3.82 17.96
C PHE A 201 12.09 4.02 17.61
N VAL A 202 12.58 3.32 16.59
CA VAL A 202 13.88 3.56 15.96
C VAL A 202 13.60 4.11 14.58
N VAL A 203 13.86 5.39 14.37
CA VAL A 203 13.38 6.10 13.17
C VAL A 203 14.46 6.96 12.57
N ALA A 204 14.42 7.13 11.26
CA ALA A 204 15.11 8.21 10.61
C ALA A 204 14.61 9.56 11.10
N LYS A 205 15.50 10.54 11.15
CA LYS A 205 15.10 11.94 11.29
C LYS A 205 14.27 12.39 10.09
N ALA A 206 13.42 13.39 10.30
CA ALA A 206 12.56 13.92 9.26
C ALA A 206 13.40 14.41 8.06
N GLY A 207 13.11 13.86 6.88
CA GLY A 207 13.80 14.22 5.63
C GLY A 207 15.23 13.68 5.49
N GLU A 208 15.70 12.85 6.43
CA GLU A 208 17.03 12.26 6.40
C GLU A 208 16.94 10.73 6.16
N THR A 209 17.96 10.15 5.51
CA THR A 209 18.02 8.70 5.23
C THR A 209 19.28 8.09 5.87
N PRO A 210 19.18 7.44 7.04
CA PRO A 210 20.26 6.63 7.60
C PRO A 210 20.42 5.32 6.82
N ILE A 211 21.67 4.98 6.49
CA ILE A 211 22.02 3.74 5.78
C ILE A 211 22.61 2.74 6.77
N LEU A 212 21.86 1.69 7.10
CA LEU A 212 22.36 0.54 7.86
C LEU A 212 22.92 -0.49 6.88
N THR A 213 24.24 -0.71 6.89
CA THR A 213 24.88 -1.61 5.92
C THR A 213 25.69 -2.70 6.57
N ARG A 214 25.76 -3.87 5.93
CA ARG A 214 26.73 -4.90 6.23
C ARG A 214 27.59 -5.21 4.99
N PRO A 215 28.93 -5.14 5.08
CA PRO A 215 29.80 -5.23 3.92
C PRO A 215 30.04 -6.66 3.40
N ASP A 216 29.63 -7.69 4.15
CA ASP A 216 29.81 -9.09 3.80
C ASP A 216 28.53 -9.89 4.04
N ALA A 217 28.41 -11.03 3.36
CA ALA A 217 27.27 -11.94 3.50
C ALA A 217 27.48 -13.05 4.54
N ASN A 218 28.45 -12.92 5.46
CA ASN A 218 28.66 -13.93 6.50
C ASN A 218 27.56 -13.87 7.59
N GLN A 219 26.76 -12.81 7.61
CA GLN A 219 25.56 -12.62 8.43
C GLN A 219 24.53 -11.73 7.73
N ASN A 220 23.32 -11.67 8.27
CA ASN A 220 22.27 -10.74 7.84
C ASN A 220 22.64 -9.30 8.18
N ALA A 221 22.12 -8.31 7.44
CA ALA A 221 22.35 -6.90 7.77
C ALA A 221 21.70 -6.51 9.10
N LEU A 222 20.50 -7.02 9.39
CA LEU A 222 19.81 -6.89 10.66
C LEU A 222 19.14 -8.19 11.08
N ASN A 223 19.30 -8.57 12.35
CA ASN A 223 18.53 -9.65 12.98
C ASN A 223 17.61 -9.05 14.03
N VAL A 224 16.41 -9.61 14.21
CA VAL A 224 15.42 -9.11 15.17
C VAL A 224 14.87 -10.27 16.00
N GLY A 225 14.89 -10.14 17.33
CA GLY A 225 14.25 -11.10 18.24
C GLY A 225 15.00 -12.43 18.37
N VAL A 226 16.33 -12.37 18.38
CA VAL A 226 17.24 -13.53 18.38
C VAL A 226 17.27 -14.19 19.75
N SER A 227 17.56 -13.39 20.79
CA SER A 227 17.81 -13.91 22.14
C SER A 227 16.54 -13.95 22.98
N MET A 228 15.52 -13.18 22.58
CA MET A 228 14.24 -13.03 23.25
C MET A 228 13.21 -12.49 22.26
N THR A 229 11.92 -12.60 22.59
CA THR A 229 10.87 -12.05 21.71
C THR A 229 10.94 -10.53 21.66
N THR A 230 11.25 -9.98 20.48
CA THR A 230 11.12 -8.54 20.21
C THR A 230 9.66 -8.17 20.04
N ARG A 231 9.20 -7.10 20.69
CA ARG A 231 7.81 -6.64 20.59
C ARG A 231 7.55 -5.18 20.84
N PHE A 232 6.50 -4.66 20.19
CA PHE A 232 6.10 -3.25 20.20
C PHE A 232 7.27 -2.34 19.81
N VAL A 233 7.90 -2.66 18.68
CA VAL A 233 9.05 -1.93 18.15
C VAL A 233 8.80 -1.52 16.72
N CYS A 234 9.08 -0.26 16.41
CA CYS A 234 9.06 0.30 15.07
C CYS A 234 10.49 0.56 14.59
N LEU A 235 10.82 0.08 13.39
CA LEU A 235 11.99 0.50 12.62
C LEU A 235 11.49 1.23 11.37
N ARG A 236 11.81 2.51 11.22
CA ARG A 236 11.26 3.34 10.14
C ARG A 236 12.27 4.22 9.42
N GLY A 237 12.18 4.28 8.10
CA GLY A 237 12.90 5.28 7.30
C GLY A 237 14.35 4.93 7.00
N PHE A 238 14.77 3.67 7.20
CA PHE A 238 16.15 3.26 6.99
C PHE A 238 16.34 2.70 5.59
N GLU A 239 17.46 3.04 4.96
CA GLU A 239 18.05 2.22 3.91
C GLU A 239 18.82 1.08 4.57
N ILE A 240 18.60 -0.16 4.14
CA ILE A 240 19.20 -1.38 4.69
C ILE A 240 19.80 -2.18 3.52
N THR A 241 21.12 -2.36 3.52
CA THR A 241 21.81 -2.96 2.37
C THR A 241 22.96 -3.91 2.73
N GLY A 242 23.25 -4.84 1.83
CA GLY A 242 24.25 -5.88 1.99
C GLY A 242 23.81 -7.00 2.93
N GLY A 243 24.78 -7.72 3.50
CA GLY A 243 24.49 -8.93 4.28
C GLY A 243 24.06 -10.13 3.43
N SER A 244 23.74 -11.23 4.12
CA SER A 244 23.00 -12.36 3.55
C SER A 244 21.55 -11.92 3.33
N ALA A 245 20.64 -12.11 4.30
CA ALA A 245 19.36 -11.43 4.27
C ALA A 245 19.49 -9.96 4.72
N GLY A 246 18.63 -9.08 4.21
CA GLY A 246 18.56 -7.69 4.67
C GLY A 246 18.07 -7.62 6.12
N VAL A 247 16.84 -8.09 6.37
CA VAL A 247 16.25 -8.19 7.71
C VAL A 247 15.78 -9.61 7.97
N ARG A 248 16.28 -10.23 9.05
CA ARG A 248 15.84 -11.55 9.51
C ARG A 248 15.11 -11.46 10.85
N LEU A 249 13.84 -11.85 10.82
CA LEU A 249 12.95 -11.92 11.98
C LEU A 249 13.00 -13.32 12.57
N TYR A 250 13.37 -13.39 13.85
CA TYR A 250 13.36 -14.60 14.67
C TYR A 250 12.07 -14.60 15.50
N SER A 251 12.15 -14.58 16.83
CA SER A 251 10.96 -14.48 17.68
C SER A 251 10.48 -13.03 17.72
N VAL A 252 9.46 -12.70 16.93
CA VAL A 252 8.99 -11.32 16.76
C VAL A 252 7.47 -11.25 16.85
N GLN A 253 6.96 -10.32 17.66
CA GLN A 253 5.52 -10.04 17.75
C GLN A 253 5.27 -8.53 17.81
N ASP A 254 4.20 -8.00 17.21
CA ASP A 254 3.90 -6.56 17.29
C ASP A 254 5.09 -5.68 16.83
N PHE A 255 5.63 -6.00 15.64
CA PHE A 255 6.79 -5.31 15.07
C PHE A 255 6.39 -4.57 13.81
N TRP A 256 6.94 -3.38 13.63
CA TRP A 256 6.62 -2.51 12.51
C TRP A 256 7.87 -2.13 11.73
N LEU A 257 8.03 -2.69 10.54
CA LEU A 257 9.02 -2.26 9.55
C LEU A 257 8.30 -1.33 8.57
N ASP A 258 8.65 -0.06 8.59
CA ASP A 258 7.90 0.99 7.91
C ASP A 258 8.77 1.90 7.07
N ARG A 259 8.41 2.15 5.80
CA ARG A 259 9.15 3.14 4.98
C ARG A 259 10.65 2.87 4.94
N CYS A 260 11.06 1.61 4.97
CA CYS A 260 12.46 1.21 4.81
C CYS A 260 12.71 0.78 3.36
N HIS A 261 13.95 0.96 2.90
CA HIS A 261 14.42 0.47 1.62
C HIS A 261 15.41 -0.67 1.86
N VAL A 262 15.07 -1.90 1.48
CA VAL A 262 15.90 -3.09 1.71
C VAL A 262 16.41 -3.61 0.37
N HIS A 263 17.71 -3.49 0.11
CA HIS A 263 18.21 -3.74 -1.24
C HIS A 263 19.66 -4.24 -1.31
N HIS A 264 20.03 -4.84 -2.45
CA HIS A 264 21.36 -5.42 -2.69
C HIS A 264 21.77 -6.44 -1.62
N THR A 265 20.89 -7.39 -1.34
CA THR A 265 21.11 -8.47 -0.38
C THR A 265 21.61 -9.73 -1.09
N ASN A 266 22.50 -10.51 -0.45
CA ASN A 266 22.99 -11.74 -1.06
C ASN A 266 21.98 -12.91 -1.00
N GLU A 267 20.97 -12.80 -0.14
CA GLU A 267 19.79 -13.67 -0.08
C GLU A 267 18.50 -12.82 -0.18
N ALA A 268 17.41 -13.29 0.43
CA ALA A 268 16.13 -12.59 0.50
C ALA A 268 16.20 -11.24 1.24
N GLY A 269 15.32 -10.31 0.88
CA GLY A 269 15.23 -8.98 1.49
C GLY A 269 14.82 -9.05 2.97
N VAL A 270 13.57 -9.46 3.22
CA VAL A 270 13.01 -9.60 4.58
C VAL A 270 12.52 -11.02 4.81
N THR A 271 12.96 -11.64 5.89
CA THR A 271 12.66 -13.05 6.20
C THR A 271 12.04 -13.23 7.58
N ALA A 272 11.04 -14.10 7.70
CA ALA A 272 10.38 -14.49 8.95
C ALA A 272 10.24 -16.02 9.03
N ASN A 273 11.35 -16.73 8.76
CA ASN A 273 11.38 -18.17 8.49
C ASN A 273 12.18 -18.97 9.53
N THR A 274 12.40 -18.42 10.72
CA THR A 274 13.30 -19.01 11.73
C THR A 274 12.63 -19.27 13.08
N ALA A 275 11.50 -18.61 13.37
CA ALA A 275 10.62 -18.88 14.50
C ALA A 275 9.21 -18.39 14.16
N ASP A 276 8.22 -18.74 14.97
CA ASP A 276 6.86 -18.21 14.80
C ASP A 276 6.82 -16.70 15.04
N THR A 277 6.11 -16.00 14.17
CA THR A 277 5.92 -14.54 14.22
C THR A 277 4.44 -14.18 14.20
N ALA A 278 4.08 -13.05 14.79
CA ALA A 278 2.70 -12.60 14.78
C ALA A 278 2.55 -11.09 14.80
N ARG A 279 1.49 -10.55 14.17
CA ARG A 279 1.22 -9.09 14.18
C ARG A 279 2.42 -8.29 13.69
N LEU A 280 3.04 -8.76 12.62
CA LEU A 280 4.02 -7.97 11.89
C LEU A 280 3.26 -6.94 11.05
N HIS A 281 3.73 -5.71 11.05
CA HIS A 281 3.29 -4.68 10.12
C HIS A 281 4.50 -4.36 9.25
N LEU A 282 4.46 -4.83 8.00
CA LEU A 282 5.50 -4.59 6.99
C LEU A 282 4.86 -3.65 5.98
N THR A 283 5.00 -2.34 6.20
CA THR A 283 4.26 -1.34 5.41
C THR A 283 5.14 -0.29 4.75
N ARG A 284 4.76 0.13 3.53
CA ARG A 284 5.43 1.21 2.79
C ARG A 284 6.92 0.98 2.56
N ASN A 285 7.39 -0.26 2.55
CA ASN A 285 8.79 -0.57 2.30
C ASN A 285 9.05 -0.71 0.80
N GLU A 286 10.27 -0.40 0.38
CA GLU A 286 10.82 -0.76 -0.93
C GLU A 286 11.76 -1.96 -0.72
N VAL A 287 11.61 -3.02 -1.51
CA VAL A 287 12.49 -4.20 -1.43
C VAL A 287 12.90 -4.65 -2.83
N ASP A 288 14.19 -4.62 -3.12
CA ASP A 288 14.70 -4.88 -4.46
C ASP A 288 16.15 -5.40 -4.53
N HIS A 289 16.58 -5.81 -5.72
CA HIS A 289 17.93 -6.31 -5.98
C HIS A 289 18.39 -7.39 -4.98
N THR A 290 17.54 -8.39 -4.77
CA THR A 290 17.81 -9.56 -3.92
C THR A 290 18.48 -10.67 -4.74
N LEU A 291 19.30 -11.50 -4.09
CA LEU A 291 20.05 -12.61 -4.72
C LEU A 291 19.85 -13.93 -3.94
N GLY A 292 20.62 -14.98 -4.27
CA GLY A 292 20.51 -16.27 -3.58
C GLY A 292 19.18 -16.96 -3.91
N THR A 293 18.35 -17.23 -2.89
CA THR A 293 16.95 -17.63 -3.13
C THR A 293 16.12 -16.45 -3.65
N GLY A 294 16.43 -15.24 -3.18
CA GLY A 294 16.11 -13.97 -3.81
C GLY A 294 14.71 -13.42 -3.57
N GLU A 295 13.97 -13.94 -2.60
CA GLU A 295 12.64 -13.43 -2.31
C GLU A 295 12.69 -11.99 -1.75
N GLY A 296 11.75 -11.13 -2.14
CA GLY A 296 11.59 -9.82 -1.49
C GLY A 296 11.17 -10.00 -0.04
N PHE A 297 10.05 -10.69 0.17
CA PHE A 297 9.55 -11.12 1.47
C PHE A 297 9.40 -12.65 1.53
N TYR A 298 10.14 -13.31 2.42
CA TYR A 298 10.00 -14.74 2.74
C TYR A 298 9.36 -14.90 4.12
N LEU A 299 8.06 -15.18 4.19
CA LEU A 299 7.29 -15.09 5.42
C LEU A 299 6.72 -16.45 5.86
N GLY A 300 7.15 -16.92 7.03
CA GLY A 300 6.94 -18.30 7.47
C GLY A 300 7.99 -19.26 6.88
N ALA A 301 7.83 -20.57 7.10
CA ALA A 301 8.76 -21.58 6.59
C ALA A 301 8.05 -22.78 5.95
N ASN A 302 8.78 -23.49 5.09
CA ASN A 302 8.29 -24.70 4.42
C ASN A 302 7.71 -25.71 5.42
N ASN A 303 6.70 -26.43 4.97
CA ASN A 303 6.00 -27.48 5.71
C ASN A 303 5.40 -26.99 7.04
N ALA A 304 5.06 -25.70 7.13
CA ALA A 304 4.60 -25.06 8.36
C ALA A 304 5.57 -25.26 9.55
N GLN A 305 6.87 -25.36 9.28
CA GLN A 305 7.87 -25.47 10.34
C GLN A 305 7.83 -24.24 11.26
N TRP A 306 7.63 -23.06 10.65
CA TRP A 306 7.44 -21.78 11.32
C TRP A 306 6.31 -21.04 10.63
N VAL A 307 5.42 -20.42 11.40
CA VAL A 307 4.25 -19.72 10.85
C VAL A 307 4.27 -18.23 11.16
N MET A 308 3.82 -17.44 10.19
CA MET A 308 3.47 -16.03 10.40
C MET A 308 1.95 -15.92 10.49
N ARG A 309 1.46 -15.16 11.47
CA ARG A 309 0.02 -14.96 11.64
C ARG A 309 -0.40 -13.55 11.98
N ASP A 310 -1.66 -13.23 11.69
CA ASP A 310 -2.30 -11.98 12.08
C ASP A 310 -1.49 -10.73 11.65
N SER A 311 -0.78 -10.82 10.52
CA SER A 311 0.20 -9.81 10.07
C SER A 311 -0.30 -9.04 8.84
N VAL A 312 0.24 -7.83 8.64
CA VAL A 312 -0.11 -6.92 7.55
C VAL A 312 1.13 -6.65 6.69
N ILE A 313 1.00 -6.88 5.39
CA ILE A 313 2.01 -6.63 4.37
C ILE A 313 1.35 -5.72 3.34
N ALA A 314 1.54 -4.40 3.49
CA ALA A 314 0.76 -3.46 2.72
C ALA A 314 1.52 -2.22 2.23
N LEU A 315 1.09 -1.67 1.10
CA LEU A 315 1.68 -0.46 0.52
C LEU A 315 3.17 -0.60 0.17
N ASN A 316 3.69 -1.83 0.07
CA ASN A 316 5.10 -2.04 -0.27
C ASN A 316 5.29 -1.98 -1.78
N HIS A 317 6.49 -1.59 -2.18
CA HIS A 317 6.98 -1.70 -3.54
C HIS A 317 8.07 -2.77 -3.56
N VAL A 318 7.84 -3.86 -4.29
CA VAL A 318 8.78 -4.99 -4.35
C VAL A 318 9.14 -5.26 -5.79
N HIS A 319 10.42 -5.16 -6.14
CA HIS A 319 10.83 -5.34 -7.53
C HIS A 319 12.24 -5.85 -7.72
N ASP A 320 12.61 -6.24 -8.95
CA ASP A 320 13.94 -6.74 -9.28
C ASP A 320 14.40 -7.89 -8.36
N THR A 321 13.47 -8.78 -8.00
CA THR A 321 13.76 -9.95 -7.16
C THR A 321 14.33 -11.06 -8.03
N ALA A 322 15.62 -11.35 -7.85
CA ALA A 322 16.39 -12.26 -8.70
C ALA A 322 16.72 -13.58 -7.98
N GLY A 323 17.83 -14.23 -8.33
CA GLY A 323 18.25 -15.47 -7.69
C GLY A 323 17.63 -16.73 -8.29
N THR A 324 17.61 -17.82 -7.52
CA THR A 324 17.10 -19.14 -7.98
C THR A 324 15.59 -19.27 -7.90
N GLN A 325 14.95 -18.50 -7.00
CA GLN A 325 13.51 -18.35 -6.95
C GLN A 325 13.18 -16.91 -7.32
N GLY A 326 13.29 -15.96 -6.39
CA GLY A 326 13.04 -14.55 -6.68
C GLY A 326 11.57 -14.17 -6.62
N ASP A 327 10.81 -14.78 -5.71
CA ASP A 327 9.42 -14.39 -5.42
C ASP A 327 9.36 -12.96 -4.88
N GLY A 328 8.32 -12.20 -5.22
CA GLY A 328 8.12 -10.87 -4.63
C GLY A 328 7.74 -10.98 -3.15
N ILE A 329 6.52 -11.44 -2.88
CA ILE A 329 5.98 -11.71 -1.54
C ILE A 329 5.57 -13.18 -1.44
N GLU A 330 6.26 -13.95 -0.61
CA GLU A 330 5.96 -15.36 -0.35
C GLU A 330 5.45 -15.56 1.09
N ILE A 331 4.22 -16.06 1.23
CA ILE A 331 3.64 -16.47 2.52
C ILE A 331 3.53 -18.01 2.55
N LYS A 332 4.39 -18.61 3.37
CA LYS A 332 4.57 -20.06 3.47
C LYS A 332 3.43 -20.80 4.14
N GLN A 333 3.40 -22.12 3.88
CA GLN A 333 2.43 -23.07 4.37
C GLN A 333 2.15 -22.91 5.87
N GLY A 334 0.87 -22.94 6.24
CA GLY A 334 0.43 -22.84 7.63
C GLY A 334 0.36 -21.41 8.17
N SER A 335 0.89 -20.40 7.46
CA SER A 335 0.71 -19.00 7.84
C SER A 335 -0.72 -18.55 7.56
N PHE A 336 -1.34 -17.82 8.50
CA PHE A 336 -2.79 -17.59 8.50
C PHE A 336 -3.20 -16.22 9.05
N GLY A 337 -4.40 -15.76 8.69
CA GLY A 337 -4.94 -14.48 9.17
C GLY A 337 -4.12 -13.26 8.74
N ASN A 338 -3.31 -13.38 7.68
CA ASN A 338 -2.48 -12.30 7.18
C ASN A 338 -3.20 -11.48 6.11
N TRP A 339 -2.84 -10.21 5.99
CA TRP A 339 -3.41 -9.27 5.03
C TRP A 339 -2.32 -8.73 4.10
N VAL A 340 -2.41 -9.06 2.81
CA VAL A 340 -1.51 -8.58 1.75
C VAL A 340 -2.27 -7.56 0.91
N ALA A 341 -2.00 -6.27 1.09
CA ALA A 341 -2.86 -5.21 0.57
C ALA A 341 -2.12 -4.07 -0.13
N GLU A 342 -2.63 -3.64 -1.29
CA GLU A 342 -2.15 -2.40 -1.93
C GLU A 342 -0.64 -2.38 -2.19
N ASN A 343 -0.04 -3.55 -2.41
CA ASN A 343 1.36 -3.64 -2.81
C ASN A 343 1.48 -3.48 -4.33
N VAL A 344 2.61 -2.90 -4.74
CA VAL A 344 3.08 -2.86 -6.12
C VAL A 344 4.23 -3.86 -6.23
N VAL A 345 4.05 -4.94 -6.99
CA VAL A 345 5.04 -6.02 -7.05
C VAL A 345 5.36 -6.41 -8.48
N HIS A 346 6.61 -6.26 -8.92
CA HIS A 346 6.94 -6.49 -10.32
C HIS A 346 8.39 -6.89 -10.59
N ASP A 347 8.69 -7.29 -11.83
CA ASP A 347 10.05 -7.66 -12.26
C ASP A 347 10.64 -8.77 -11.37
N CYS A 348 9.81 -9.78 -11.07
CA CYS A 348 10.16 -10.91 -10.21
C CYS A 348 10.54 -12.13 -11.07
N ASN A 349 11.60 -12.85 -10.70
CA ASN A 349 11.96 -14.09 -11.42
C ASN A 349 10.96 -15.22 -11.17
N TYR A 350 10.34 -15.28 -9.99
CA TYR A 350 9.25 -16.18 -9.59
C TYR A 350 7.98 -15.38 -9.30
N PRO A 351 6.89 -15.95 -8.74
CA PRO A 351 5.66 -15.20 -8.58
C PRO A 351 5.81 -13.87 -7.85
N CYS A 352 5.10 -12.84 -8.32
CA CYS A 352 5.05 -11.56 -7.60
C CYS A 352 4.43 -11.79 -6.21
N ILE A 353 3.35 -12.56 -6.14
CA ILE A 353 2.76 -12.99 -4.86
C ILE A 353 2.52 -14.50 -4.88
N LEU A 354 3.11 -15.21 -3.92
CA LEU A 354 2.92 -16.64 -3.69
C LEU A 354 2.33 -16.90 -2.31
N LEU A 355 1.16 -17.53 -2.27
CA LEU A 355 0.43 -17.86 -1.05
C LEU A 355 0.14 -19.35 -0.94
N TYR A 356 0.59 -19.95 0.15
CA TYR A 356 0.32 -21.35 0.49
C TYR A 356 -0.95 -21.46 1.35
N GLY A 357 -1.44 -22.69 1.55
CA GLY A 357 -2.63 -22.92 2.37
C GLY A 357 -2.39 -22.67 3.85
N THR A 358 -3.44 -22.25 4.55
CA THR A 358 -3.42 -21.95 5.99
C THR A 358 -3.39 -23.21 6.84
N GLY A 359 -3.76 -24.37 6.29
CA GLY A 359 -3.87 -25.61 7.08
C GLY A 359 -5.11 -25.66 7.96
N GLY A 360 -6.20 -25.03 7.53
CA GLY A 360 -7.50 -24.98 8.24
C GLY A 360 -7.65 -23.83 9.23
N TYR A 361 -6.65 -22.96 9.33
CA TYR A 361 -6.72 -21.73 10.12
C TYR A 361 -7.36 -20.58 9.34
N ALA A 362 -7.49 -19.41 9.98
CA ALA A 362 -8.11 -18.22 9.39
C ALA A 362 -7.51 -17.86 8.02
N PHE A 363 -8.36 -17.48 7.08
CA PHE A 363 -7.92 -17.15 5.73
C PHE A 363 -6.93 -15.98 5.71
N ASN A 364 -5.99 -16.06 4.78
CA ASN A 364 -5.22 -14.90 4.38
C ASN A 364 -6.07 -14.08 3.38
N LEU A 365 -6.01 -12.75 3.50
CA LEU A 365 -6.69 -11.80 2.61
C LEU A 365 -5.66 -11.14 1.70
N VAL A 366 -5.83 -11.25 0.40
CA VAL A 366 -4.98 -10.64 -0.63
C VAL A 366 -5.82 -9.70 -1.46
N GLU A 367 -5.64 -8.39 -1.31
CA GLU A 367 -6.48 -7.44 -2.02
C GLU A 367 -5.79 -6.19 -2.51
N ARG A 368 -6.35 -5.61 -3.57
CA ARG A 368 -5.91 -4.31 -4.11
C ARG A 368 -4.44 -4.26 -4.52
N ASN A 369 -3.79 -5.39 -4.78
CA ASN A 369 -2.40 -5.41 -5.25
C ASN A 369 -2.34 -5.24 -6.76
N VAL A 370 -1.31 -4.54 -7.23
CA VAL A 370 -0.98 -4.42 -8.66
C VAL A 370 0.32 -5.17 -8.90
N CYS A 371 0.29 -6.18 -9.77
CA CYS A 371 1.43 -7.05 -10.00
C CYS A 371 1.70 -7.26 -11.49
N TRP A 372 2.96 -7.22 -11.91
CA TRP A 372 3.32 -7.48 -13.31
C TRP A 372 4.74 -8.00 -13.54
N ASN A 373 5.03 -8.46 -14.76
CA ASN A 373 6.35 -8.91 -15.20
C ASN A 373 6.97 -9.97 -14.29
N SER A 374 6.26 -11.07 -14.08
CA SER A 374 6.80 -12.26 -13.42
C SER A 374 7.34 -13.27 -14.45
N GLY A 375 8.50 -13.84 -14.16
CA GLY A 375 9.04 -15.00 -14.88
C GLY A 375 8.21 -16.28 -14.75
N ASP A 376 7.25 -16.31 -13.82
CA ASP A 376 6.34 -17.44 -13.54
C ASP A 376 4.87 -16.95 -13.51
N ASN A 377 4.08 -17.37 -12.51
CA ASN A 377 2.73 -16.85 -12.28
C ASN A 377 2.84 -15.44 -11.69
N VAL A 378 2.14 -14.43 -12.22
CA VAL A 378 2.08 -13.12 -11.54
C VAL A 378 1.57 -13.29 -10.12
N MET A 379 0.51 -14.08 -9.92
CA MET A 379 0.08 -14.51 -8.59
C MET A 379 -0.19 -16.02 -8.55
N GLN A 380 0.26 -16.68 -7.49
CA GLN A 380 -0.02 -18.08 -7.22
C GLN A 380 -0.64 -18.24 -5.83
N VAL A 381 -1.77 -18.94 -5.75
CA VAL A 381 -2.48 -19.20 -4.49
C VAL A 381 -2.93 -20.66 -4.42
N GLN A 382 -2.44 -21.40 -3.43
CA GLN A 382 -2.86 -22.79 -3.20
C GLN A 382 -4.33 -22.88 -2.78
N GLY A 383 -4.77 -22.09 -1.81
CA GLY A 383 -6.13 -22.10 -1.28
C GLY A 383 -6.23 -21.54 0.14
N GLU A 384 -7.41 -21.62 0.75
CA GLU A 384 -7.71 -21.09 2.09
C GLU A 384 -7.46 -19.58 2.19
N ALA A 385 -7.94 -18.85 1.19
CA ALA A 385 -7.68 -17.43 1.04
C ALA A 385 -8.89 -16.70 0.43
N ILE A 386 -8.96 -15.40 0.69
CA ILE A 386 -9.81 -14.46 -0.04
C ILE A 386 -8.87 -13.59 -0.87
N VAL A 387 -9.08 -13.56 -2.18
CA VAL A 387 -8.24 -12.86 -3.14
C VAL A 387 -9.14 -11.98 -4.00
N ARG A 388 -9.05 -10.66 -3.83
CA ARG A 388 -9.99 -9.74 -4.47
C ARG A 388 -9.42 -8.42 -4.91
N ASN A 389 -10.04 -7.80 -5.92
CA ASN A 389 -9.65 -6.47 -6.39
C ASN A 389 -8.17 -6.35 -6.78
N ASN A 390 -7.49 -7.43 -7.17
CA ASN A 390 -6.09 -7.37 -7.62
C ASN A 390 -6.02 -7.18 -9.15
N PHE A 391 -4.95 -6.53 -9.63
CA PHE A 391 -4.66 -6.38 -11.05
C PHE A 391 -3.35 -7.09 -11.42
N LEU A 392 -3.44 -8.13 -12.25
CA LEU A 392 -2.33 -9.02 -12.60
C LEU A 392 -2.03 -8.95 -14.09
N MET A 393 -0.79 -8.64 -14.46
CA MET A 393 -0.41 -8.43 -15.86
C MET A 393 0.89 -9.11 -16.23
N HIS A 394 1.02 -9.47 -17.51
CA HIS A 394 2.31 -9.79 -18.13
C HIS A 394 3.20 -10.76 -17.31
N GLY A 395 2.80 -12.02 -17.18
CA GLY A 395 3.66 -13.08 -16.63
C GLY A 395 3.62 -14.33 -17.50
N ALA A 396 4.35 -15.39 -17.14
CA ALA A 396 4.21 -16.68 -17.81
C ALA A 396 2.74 -17.18 -17.73
N ASN A 397 2.13 -16.99 -16.55
CA ASN A 397 0.68 -17.02 -16.35
C ASN A 397 0.26 -15.80 -15.52
N ALA A 398 -0.95 -15.27 -15.67
CA ALA A 398 -1.42 -14.23 -14.75
C ALA A 398 -1.77 -14.81 -13.37
N PHE A 399 -2.45 -15.96 -13.33
CA PHE A 399 -2.83 -16.60 -12.08
C PHE A 399 -2.68 -18.12 -12.10
N GLY A 400 -2.15 -18.68 -11.02
CA GLY A 400 -2.04 -20.12 -10.78
C GLY A 400 -2.68 -20.55 -9.46
N SER A 401 -3.41 -21.66 -9.48
CA SER A 401 -3.85 -22.36 -8.28
C SER A 401 -3.84 -23.86 -8.49
N HIS A 402 -3.11 -24.58 -7.64
CA HIS A 402 -2.92 -26.03 -7.72
C HIS A 402 -2.42 -26.59 -6.38
N ASP A 403 -2.41 -27.93 -6.26
CA ASP A 403 -1.86 -28.59 -5.09
C ASP A 403 -0.36 -28.22 -4.98
N HIS A 404 0.11 -27.90 -3.78
CA HIS A 404 1.50 -27.55 -3.51
C HIS A 404 1.99 -28.30 -2.26
N GLN A 405 2.38 -27.64 -1.17
CA GLN A 405 2.71 -28.34 0.09
C GLN A 405 1.46 -28.88 0.80
N GLY A 406 0.28 -28.37 0.43
CA GLY A 406 -1.02 -28.93 0.77
C GLY A 406 -1.91 -29.07 -0.47
N GLN A 407 -3.17 -29.40 -0.21
CA GLN A 407 -4.18 -29.53 -1.27
C GLN A 407 -4.98 -28.24 -1.43
N VAL A 408 -5.43 -27.97 -2.65
CA VAL A 408 -6.36 -26.87 -2.92
C VAL A 408 -7.71 -27.12 -2.25
N ARG A 409 -8.23 -26.05 -1.62
CA ARG A 409 -9.56 -25.96 -1.01
C ARG A 409 -9.86 -24.50 -0.67
N ASP A 410 -11.14 -24.16 -0.55
CA ASP A 410 -11.61 -22.93 0.12
C ASP A 410 -10.91 -21.64 -0.36
N LEU A 411 -10.95 -21.38 -1.66
CA LEU A 411 -10.39 -20.17 -2.28
C LEU A 411 -11.53 -19.31 -2.83
N GLU A 412 -11.68 -18.09 -2.32
CA GLU A 412 -12.54 -17.07 -2.90
C GLU A 412 -11.69 -16.11 -3.74
N PHE A 413 -11.80 -16.21 -5.06
CA PHE A 413 -11.09 -15.37 -6.02
C PHE A 413 -12.10 -14.50 -6.78
N VAL A 414 -12.27 -13.25 -6.34
CA VAL A 414 -13.38 -12.39 -6.78
C VAL A 414 -12.96 -10.98 -7.19
N HIS A 415 -13.58 -10.43 -8.24
CA HIS A 415 -13.29 -9.05 -8.69
C HIS A 415 -11.81 -8.78 -8.99
N ASN A 416 -11.07 -9.76 -9.51
CA ASN A 416 -9.69 -9.53 -9.99
C ASN A 416 -9.69 -9.27 -11.49
N THR A 417 -8.73 -8.47 -11.97
CA THR A 417 -8.49 -8.27 -13.40
C THR A 417 -7.15 -8.90 -13.77
N LEU A 418 -7.15 -9.75 -14.79
CA LEU A 418 -5.99 -10.48 -15.29
C LEU A 418 -5.86 -10.17 -16.78
N VAL A 419 -4.75 -9.56 -17.20
CA VAL A 419 -4.49 -9.23 -18.61
C VAL A 419 -3.12 -9.75 -18.99
N ASN A 420 -3.07 -10.82 -19.79
CA ASN A 420 -1.81 -11.50 -20.08
C ASN A 420 -1.66 -11.89 -21.55
N VAL A 421 -0.44 -11.84 -22.07
CA VAL A 421 -0.12 -12.41 -23.40
C VAL A 421 -0.26 -13.93 -23.36
N GLY A 422 0.29 -14.53 -22.31
CA GLY A 422 0.25 -15.97 -22.02
C GLY A 422 -1.09 -16.41 -21.43
N ARG A 423 -1.07 -17.43 -20.59
CA ARG A 423 -2.28 -17.96 -19.95
C ARG A 423 -2.86 -16.95 -18.96
N GLY A 424 -4.19 -16.88 -18.89
CA GLY A 424 -4.92 -16.09 -17.90
C GLY A 424 -4.84 -16.72 -16.52
N ALA A 425 -5.79 -17.62 -16.21
CA ALA A 425 -5.84 -18.37 -14.97
C ALA A 425 -5.75 -19.88 -15.19
N GLN A 426 -4.80 -20.52 -14.52
CA GLN A 426 -4.63 -21.97 -14.47
C GLN A 426 -5.07 -22.52 -13.11
N LEU A 427 -6.20 -23.22 -13.11
CA LEU A 427 -6.88 -23.75 -11.92
C LEU A 427 -6.80 -25.28 -11.97
N SER A 428 -5.71 -25.85 -11.46
CA SER A 428 -5.48 -27.31 -11.48
C SER A 428 -5.96 -27.95 -10.18
N ASN A 429 -6.30 -29.24 -10.23
CA ASN A 429 -6.68 -30.06 -9.06
C ASN A 429 -8.00 -29.69 -8.36
N TRP A 430 -8.77 -28.73 -8.86
CA TRP A 430 -10.01 -28.26 -8.24
C TRP A 430 -11.24 -29.13 -8.49
N SER A 431 -11.22 -30.02 -9.49
CA SER A 431 -12.34 -30.91 -9.79
C SER A 431 -12.68 -31.81 -8.59
N GLY A 432 -13.88 -31.66 -8.04
CA GLY A 432 -14.35 -32.38 -6.86
C GLY A 432 -13.79 -31.86 -5.53
N ARG A 433 -13.01 -30.77 -5.53
CA ARG A 433 -12.54 -30.11 -4.31
C ARG A 433 -13.56 -29.07 -3.83
N PRO A 434 -13.68 -28.84 -2.51
CA PRO A 434 -14.62 -27.87 -1.99
C PRO A 434 -14.09 -26.45 -2.11
N GLY A 435 -15.03 -25.50 -2.23
CA GLY A 435 -14.80 -24.11 -1.83
C GLY A 435 -14.04 -23.24 -2.82
N LEU A 436 -13.86 -23.64 -4.09
CA LEU A 436 -13.44 -22.67 -5.11
C LEU A 436 -14.63 -21.80 -5.52
N VAL A 437 -14.51 -20.51 -5.26
CA VAL A 437 -15.32 -19.45 -5.85
C VAL A 437 -14.42 -18.66 -6.78
N PHE A 438 -14.79 -18.63 -8.05
CA PHE A 438 -14.12 -17.81 -9.07
C PHE A 438 -15.19 -16.93 -9.72
N ALA A 439 -15.40 -15.73 -9.18
CA ALA A 439 -16.53 -14.89 -9.58
C ALA A 439 -16.18 -13.43 -9.85
N ASN A 440 -16.90 -12.79 -10.77
CA ASN A 440 -16.75 -11.37 -11.08
C ASN A 440 -15.32 -10.99 -11.53
N ASN A 441 -14.55 -11.93 -12.07
CA ASN A 441 -13.19 -11.65 -12.53
C ASN A 441 -13.17 -11.28 -14.02
N VAL A 442 -12.18 -10.51 -14.42
CA VAL A 442 -11.81 -10.29 -15.82
C VAL A 442 -10.56 -11.12 -16.11
N VAL A 443 -10.62 -12.01 -17.10
CA VAL A 443 -9.50 -12.90 -17.42
C VAL A 443 -9.20 -12.92 -18.91
N TYR A 444 -8.28 -12.05 -19.32
CA TYR A 444 -7.93 -11.84 -20.71
C TYR A 444 -6.57 -12.47 -21.01
N SER A 445 -6.57 -13.36 -22.00
CA SER A 445 -5.40 -14.03 -22.57
C SER A 445 -5.34 -13.72 -24.05
N GLN A 446 -4.22 -13.16 -24.52
CA GLN A 446 -4.07 -12.79 -25.94
C GLN A 446 -3.89 -14.03 -26.83
N ASN A 447 -3.00 -14.94 -26.44
CA ASN A 447 -2.51 -16.02 -27.31
C ASN A 447 -2.68 -17.42 -26.70
N SER A 448 -3.42 -17.55 -25.59
CA SER A 448 -3.57 -18.82 -24.87
C SER A 448 -4.97 -18.99 -24.27
N GLN A 449 -5.06 -19.87 -23.26
CA GLN A 449 -6.29 -20.08 -22.50
C GLN A 449 -6.49 -18.94 -21.50
N SER A 450 -7.69 -18.37 -21.48
CA SER A 450 -8.13 -17.44 -20.45
C SER A 450 -8.36 -18.17 -19.14
N LEU A 451 -9.11 -19.28 -19.18
CA LEU A 451 -9.39 -20.14 -18.03
C LEU A 451 -9.06 -21.58 -18.36
N SER A 452 -8.36 -22.26 -17.46
CA SER A 452 -8.09 -23.70 -17.57
C SER A 452 -8.34 -24.41 -16.26
N PHE A 453 -9.36 -25.29 -16.24
CA PHE A 453 -9.64 -26.21 -15.14
C PHE A 453 -9.04 -27.60 -15.42
N GLY A 454 -7.83 -27.83 -14.92
CA GLY A 454 -7.15 -29.12 -15.10
C GLY A 454 -7.92 -30.25 -14.41
N GLY A 455 -8.47 -31.19 -15.19
CA GLY A 455 -9.31 -32.28 -14.67
C GLY A 455 -10.79 -31.95 -14.51
N GLY A 456 -11.23 -30.76 -14.96
CA GLY A 456 -12.63 -30.31 -14.93
C GLY A 456 -12.97 -29.38 -13.76
N SER A 457 -14.18 -28.82 -13.79
CA SER A 457 -14.66 -27.81 -12.83
C SER A 457 -15.77 -28.32 -11.91
N SER A 458 -15.86 -29.64 -11.67
CA SER A 458 -16.89 -30.19 -10.78
C SER A 458 -16.78 -29.60 -9.38
N GLY A 459 -17.86 -29.03 -8.85
CA GLY A 459 -17.89 -28.41 -7.51
C GLY A 459 -17.34 -26.97 -7.43
N VAL A 460 -16.86 -26.42 -8.55
CA VAL A 460 -16.40 -25.02 -8.64
C VAL A 460 -17.58 -24.08 -8.81
N THR A 461 -17.60 -22.99 -8.06
CA THR A 461 -18.52 -21.86 -8.33
C THR A 461 -17.87 -20.91 -9.32
N LEU A 462 -18.46 -20.77 -10.50
CA LEU A 462 -18.00 -19.89 -11.58
C LEU A 462 -19.14 -18.99 -12.04
N SER A 463 -19.06 -17.69 -11.78
CA SER A 463 -20.16 -16.74 -12.06
C SER A 463 -19.68 -15.30 -12.33
N GLY A 464 -20.41 -14.54 -13.14
CA GLY A 464 -20.15 -13.11 -13.37
C GLY A 464 -18.78 -12.76 -13.99
N ASN A 465 -18.05 -13.74 -14.53
CA ASN A 465 -16.72 -13.48 -15.10
C ASN A 465 -16.80 -12.92 -16.53
N VAL A 466 -15.77 -12.23 -16.97
CA VAL A 466 -15.60 -11.79 -18.36
C VAL A 466 -14.26 -12.31 -18.87
N VAL A 467 -14.26 -12.95 -20.03
CA VAL A 467 -13.04 -13.58 -20.57
C VAL A 467 -12.77 -13.19 -22.02
N VAL A 468 -11.48 -13.20 -22.36
CA VAL A 468 -10.97 -13.15 -23.74
C VAL A 468 -9.91 -14.22 -23.86
N GLY A 469 -10.05 -15.12 -24.84
CA GLY A 469 -9.23 -16.33 -24.96
C GLY A 469 -10.00 -17.59 -24.61
N ALA A 470 -9.44 -18.76 -24.93
CA ALA A 470 -10.13 -20.03 -24.82
C ALA A 470 -10.35 -20.45 -23.36
N VAL A 471 -11.52 -21.01 -23.06
CA VAL A 471 -11.82 -21.65 -21.76
C VAL A 471 -11.78 -23.17 -21.92
N SER A 472 -11.15 -23.87 -20.96
CA SER A 472 -11.14 -25.33 -20.92
C SER A 472 -11.52 -25.88 -19.55
N GLY A 473 -12.20 -27.03 -19.54
CA GLY A 473 -12.62 -27.71 -18.31
C GLY A 473 -13.85 -27.12 -17.61
N ALA A 474 -14.46 -26.07 -18.18
CA ALA A 474 -15.74 -25.47 -17.76
C ALA A 474 -16.58 -25.09 -19.00
N SER A 475 -17.91 -24.94 -18.84
CA SER A 475 -18.85 -24.69 -19.95
C SER A 475 -19.73 -23.44 -19.81
N SER A 476 -19.74 -22.78 -18.66
CA SER A 476 -20.55 -21.60 -18.36
C SER A 476 -19.98 -20.81 -17.19
N GLY A 477 -20.52 -19.62 -16.89
CA GLY A 477 -20.10 -18.78 -15.76
C GLY A 477 -19.29 -17.53 -16.17
N TRP A 478 -19.27 -17.22 -17.47
CA TRP A 478 -18.65 -16.03 -18.03
C TRP A 478 -19.39 -15.50 -19.26
N ILE A 479 -19.11 -14.26 -19.63
CA ILE A 479 -19.37 -13.68 -20.95
C ILE A 479 -18.05 -13.37 -21.67
N VAL A 480 -18.12 -13.05 -22.96
CA VAL A 480 -16.93 -12.68 -23.77
C VAL A 480 -16.75 -11.17 -23.74
N GLY A 481 -15.53 -10.71 -23.45
CA GLY A 481 -15.16 -9.29 -23.46
C GLY A 481 -14.76 -8.77 -24.85
N ASN A 482 -14.58 -7.45 -24.97
CA ASN A 482 -14.11 -6.76 -26.17
C ASN A 482 -12.57 -6.66 -26.25
N GLY A 483 -11.84 -7.36 -25.37
CA GLY A 483 -10.38 -7.25 -25.28
C GLY A 483 -9.95 -5.93 -24.65
N LEU A 484 -8.80 -5.39 -25.04
CA LEU A 484 -8.27 -4.17 -24.41
C LEU A 484 -9.18 -2.94 -24.56
N ALA A 485 -10.14 -2.95 -25.49
CA ALA A 485 -11.14 -1.89 -25.64
C ALA A 485 -12.11 -1.77 -24.44
N ASP A 486 -12.15 -2.78 -23.56
CA ASP A 486 -12.93 -2.73 -22.32
C ASP A 486 -12.32 -1.83 -21.24
N PHE A 487 -11.08 -1.37 -21.42
CA PHE A 487 -10.35 -0.57 -20.46
C PHE A 487 -10.00 0.82 -21.00
N THR A 488 -9.74 1.76 -20.11
CA THR A 488 -9.31 3.12 -20.45
C THR A 488 -7.90 3.13 -21.06
N ALA A 489 -6.93 2.48 -20.41
CA ALA A 489 -5.58 2.33 -20.96
C ALA A 489 -4.85 1.13 -20.33
N VAL A 490 -5.04 -0.06 -20.90
CA VAL A 490 -4.27 -1.28 -20.54
C VAL A 490 -3.50 -1.78 -21.76
N SER A 491 -2.28 -2.26 -21.54
CA SER A 491 -1.50 -2.98 -22.54
C SER A 491 -1.18 -4.40 -22.10
N TRP A 492 -0.95 -5.29 -23.07
CA TRP A 492 -0.60 -6.69 -22.80
C TRP A 492 0.77 -6.86 -22.13
N ASP A 493 1.68 -5.90 -22.33
CA ASP A 493 3.04 -5.87 -21.79
C ASP A 493 3.16 -5.08 -20.47
N ALA A 494 2.02 -4.66 -19.91
CA ALA A 494 1.93 -3.85 -18.69
C ALA A 494 2.58 -2.44 -18.77
N SER A 495 2.94 -1.95 -19.95
CA SER A 495 3.37 -0.55 -20.15
C SER A 495 2.25 0.48 -19.93
N GLN A 496 0.98 0.05 -19.92
CA GLN A 496 -0.20 0.81 -19.52
C GLN A 496 -1.04 -0.04 -18.56
N GLN A 497 -1.46 0.56 -17.43
CA GLN A 497 -2.02 -0.17 -16.28
C GLN A 497 -3.33 0.45 -15.74
N ASP A 498 -4.05 1.19 -16.57
CA ASP A 498 -5.36 1.75 -16.21
C ASP A 498 -6.50 0.84 -16.69
N ALA A 499 -6.87 -0.09 -15.82
CA ALA A 499 -7.97 -1.04 -16.04
C ALA A 499 -9.35 -0.50 -15.63
N THR A 500 -9.52 0.81 -15.47
CA THR A 500 -10.87 1.40 -15.33
C THR A 500 -11.72 1.04 -16.56
N PRO A 501 -12.95 0.52 -16.37
CA PRO A 501 -13.82 0.16 -17.49
C PRO A 501 -14.08 1.34 -18.43
N SER A 502 -13.96 1.11 -19.75
CA SER A 502 -14.34 2.10 -20.75
C SER A 502 -15.87 2.28 -20.81
N PRO A 503 -16.39 3.41 -21.34
CA PRO A 503 -17.84 3.65 -21.42
C PRO A 503 -18.63 2.63 -22.26
N THR A 504 -17.96 1.86 -23.12
CA THR A 504 -18.56 0.81 -23.96
C THR A 504 -18.11 -0.59 -23.53
N SER A 505 -17.54 -0.70 -22.33
CA SER A 505 -16.94 -1.93 -21.82
C SER A 505 -17.99 -3.03 -21.63
N ALA A 506 -17.61 -4.26 -21.95
CA ALA A 506 -18.39 -5.46 -21.65
C ALA A 506 -18.42 -5.79 -20.15
N LEU A 507 -17.60 -5.11 -19.35
CA LEU A 507 -17.52 -5.28 -17.89
C LEU A 507 -18.70 -4.64 -17.15
N LEU A 508 -19.35 -3.65 -17.77
CA LEU A 508 -20.45 -2.91 -17.18
C LEU A 508 -21.64 -3.84 -16.90
N ALA A 509 -22.14 -3.83 -15.65
CA ALA A 509 -23.27 -4.66 -15.21
C ALA A 509 -23.08 -6.18 -15.39
N SER A 510 -21.85 -6.66 -15.56
CA SER A 510 -21.58 -8.09 -15.80
C SER A 510 -21.41 -8.93 -14.54
N GLY A 511 -21.24 -8.28 -13.38
CA GLY A 511 -20.97 -8.94 -12.11
C GLY A 511 -22.20 -9.60 -11.50
N ASP A 512 -21.97 -10.72 -10.81
CA ASP A 512 -22.95 -11.43 -9.99
C ASP A 512 -23.06 -10.76 -8.60
N PRO A 513 -24.24 -10.22 -8.22
CA PRO A 513 -24.46 -9.54 -6.96
C PRO A 513 -24.27 -10.43 -5.72
N THR A 514 -24.26 -11.75 -5.88
CA THR A 514 -23.96 -12.70 -4.80
C THR A 514 -22.51 -12.55 -4.31
N TRP A 515 -21.61 -12.16 -5.21
CA TRP A 515 -20.16 -12.10 -4.97
C TRP A 515 -19.62 -10.66 -5.03
N ALA A 516 -20.51 -9.68 -4.86
CA ALA A 516 -20.15 -8.28 -4.81
C ALA A 516 -19.27 -7.97 -3.59
N VAL A 517 -18.23 -7.17 -3.80
CA VAL A 517 -17.41 -6.57 -2.75
C VAL A 517 -17.75 -5.08 -2.61
N LEU A 518 -17.44 -4.48 -1.45
CA LEU A 518 -17.88 -3.11 -1.16
C LEU A 518 -17.09 -2.04 -1.92
N ASP A 519 -15.83 -2.32 -2.19
CA ASP A 519 -14.85 -1.39 -2.73
C ASP A 519 -14.14 -1.97 -3.95
N ASP A 520 -13.47 -1.11 -4.70
CA ASP A 520 -12.64 -1.48 -5.85
C ASP A 520 -11.13 -1.42 -5.50
N LEU A 521 -10.27 -1.56 -6.50
CA LEU A 521 -8.81 -1.51 -6.37
C LEU A 521 -8.31 -0.20 -5.76
N THR A 522 -9.01 0.92 -5.96
CA THR A 522 -8.65 2.23 -5.40
C THR A 522 -9.13 2.41 -3.95
N GLY A 523 -9.93 1.46 -3.44
CA GLY A 523 -10.65 1.60 -2.18
C GLY A 523 -11.91 2.47 -2.28
N ALA A 524 -12.27 2.93 -3.48
CA ALA A 524 -13.52 3.62 -3.71
C ALA A 524 -14.69 2.64 -3.55
N ALA A 525 -15.78 3.10 -2.94
CA ALA A 525 -16.99 2.30 -2.83
C ALA A 525 -17.55 2.05 -4.23
N ARG A 526 -17.95 0.81 -4.52
CA ARG A 526 -18.57 0.48 -5.80
C ARG A 526 -19.93 1.19 -5.92
N ALA A 527 -20.08 2.04 -6.93
CA ALA A 527 -21.15 3.02 -7.07
C ALA A 527 -21.82 2.91 -8.44
N GLY A 528 -22.48 1.79 -8.73
CA GLY A 528 -23.05 1.60 -10.06
C GLY A 528 -23.71 0.24 -10.28
N SER A 529 -23.57 -0.23 -11.52
CA SER A 529 -24.08 -1.51 -11.98
C SER A 529 -22.99 -2.58 -11.87
N LEU A 530 -22.92 -3.29 -10.74
CA LEU A 530 -21.86 -4.24 -10.40
C LEU A 530 -21.07 -4.84 -11.58
N GLU A 531 -19.83 -4.40 -11.68
CA GLU A 531 -18.89 -4.65 -12.76
C GLU A 531 -18.00 -5.85 -12.43
N ALA A 532 -17.63 -6.64 -13.44
CA ALA A 532 -16.53 -7.58 -13.26
C ALA A 532 -15.18 -6.86 -13.24
N GLY A 533 -14.22 -7.41 -12.50
CA GLY A 533 -12.86 -6.90 -12.42
C GLY A 533 -12.60 -6.02 -11.20
N CYS A 534 -11.36 -5.56 -11.09
CA CYS A 534 -10.84 -4.88 -9.92
C CYS A 534 -11.21 -3.40 -9.82
N TYR A 535 -11.55 -2.73 -10.92
CA TYR A 535 -12.02 -1.35 -10.92
C TYR A 535 -13.54 -1.27 -11.01
N ASP A 536 -14.09 -0.17 -10.52
CA ASP A 536 -15.44 0.27 -10.86
C ASP A 536 -15.39 1.38 -11.94
N ALA A 537 -16.46 1.53 -12.71
CA ALA A 537 -16.64 2.68 -13.56
C ALA A 537 -16.96 3.92 -12.69
N PRO A 538 -16.37 5.10 -13.00
CA PRO A 538 -16.57 6.32 -12.22
C PRO A 538 -17.97 6.94 -12.32
#